data_AF-A0LN67-F1
#
_entry.id   AF-A0LN67-F1
#
_cell.length_a   1.000
_cell.length_b   1.000
_cell.length_c   1.000
_cell.angle_alpha   90.00
_cell.angle_beta   90.00
_cell.angle_gamma   90.00
#
_symmetry.space_group_name_H-M   'P 1'
#
loop_
_entity.id
_entity.type
_entity.pdbx_description
1 polymer ?
#
loop_
_entity_poly.entity_id
_entity_poly.type
_entity_poly.pdbx_seq_one_letter_code
_entity_poly.pdbx_strand_id
1 'polypeptide(L)'
;MKPGAGDANRTTIQWSRLEDEFERFESDPQDCSLDCRLFVRSLSAPVPGFVERLLKRRISREESREEAIRALYCFLLQKRYDERLNLLHFAFYIFDEQTCLPAEIIDRTPFPHEDGTPKFRHINDPGFDIES
;
A
#
# COMPACT_ATOMS: atom_id res chain seq x y z
N MET A 1 12.45 1.60 -43.71
CA MET A 1 12.47 2.35 -42.43
C MET A 1 11.77 1.48 -41.39
N LYS A 2 12.46 1.15 -40.29
CA LYS A 2 11.85 0.42 -39.17
C LYS A 2 10.92 1.38 -38.40
N PRO A 3 9.69 0.98 -38.03
CA PRO A 3 8.93 1.74 -37.06
C PRO A 3 9.68 1.67 -35.72
N GLY A 4 9.86 2.85 -35.11
CA GLY A 4 10.55 2.99 -33.84
C GLY A 4 9.87 2.15 -32.77
N ALA A 5 10.68 1.38 -32.05
CA ALA A 5 10.34 0.75 -30.79
C ALA A 5 10.04 1.85 -29.76
N GLY A 6 8.85 2.41 -29.85
CA GLY A 6 8.18 3.16 -28.80
C GLY A 6 7.21 2.22 -28.09
N ASP A 7 7.68 1.04 -27.68
CA ASP A 7 7.02 0.21 -26.67
C ASP A 7 7.16 0.92 -25.31
N ALA A 8 6.51 2.08 -25.20
CA ALA A 8 6.10 2.60 -23.91
C ALA A 8 4.94 1.71 -23.47
N ASN A 9 5.30 0.52 -23.01
CA ASN A 9 4.45 -0.44 -22.34
C ASN A 9 3.75 0.33 -21.22
N ARG A 10 2.55 0.85 -21.50
CA ARG A 10 1.62 1.34 -20.47
C ARG A 10 1.31 0.10 -19.64
N THR A 11 2.09 -0.11 -18.59
CA THR A 11 1.95 -1.20 -17.62
C THR A 11 0.59 -1.04 -16.98
N THR A 12 -0.39 -1.66 -17.61
CA THR A 12 -1.76 -1.71 -17.15
C THR A 12 -1.73 -2.44 -15.81
N ILE A 13 -2.28 -1.81 -14.77
CA ILE A 13 -2.35 -2.41 -13.44
C ILE A 13 -3.04 -3.77 -13.56
N GLN A 14 -2.34 -4.83 -13.14
CA GLN A 14 -2.83 -6.20 -13.18
C GLN A 14 -3.80 -6.43 -12.02
N TRP A 15 -5.03 -5.91 -12.13
CA TRP A 15 -6.01 -5.90 -11.05
C TRP A 15 -6.34 -7.29 -10.50
N SER A 16 -6.54 -8.29 -11.37
CA SER A 16 -6.83 -9.66 -10.92
C SER A 16 -5.70 -10.24 -10.07
N ARG A 17 -4.44 -9.97 -10.43
CA ARG A 17 -3.28 -10.38 -9.63
C ARG A 17 -3.30 -9.72 -8.25
N LEU A 18 -3.59 -8.41 -8.17
CA LEU A 18 -3.65 -7.69 -6.90
C LEU A 18 -4.81 -8.16 -6.02
N GLU A 19 -5.95 -8.50 -6.61
CA GLU A 19 -7.09 -9.08 -5.88
C GLU A 19 -6.72 -10.44 -5.26
N ASP A 20 -6.08 -11.32 -6.03
CA ASP A 20 -5.63 -12.64 -5.55
C ASP A 20 -4.52 -12.53 -4.49
N GLU A 21 -3.58 -11.60 -4.68
CA GLU A 21 -2.51 -11.35 -3.71
C GLU A 21 -3.06 -10.77 -2.41
N PHE A 22 -4.00 -9.81 -2.49
CA PHE A 22 -4.62 -9.24 -1.30
C PHE A 22 -5.47 -10.25 -0.53
N GLU A 23 -6.19 -11.12 -1.25
CA GLU A 23 -6.96 -12.20 -0.63
C GLU A 23 -6.07 -13.12 0.22
N ARG A 24 -4.82 -13.35 -0.22
CA ARG A 24 -3.85 -14.22 0.47
C ARG A 24 -2.90 -13.47 1.40
N PHE A 25 -2.91 -12.15 1.37
CA PHE A 25 -2.00 -11.33 2.16
C PHE A 25 -2.27 -11.51 3.65
N GLU A 26 -1.20 -11.62 4.44
CA GLU A 26 -1.25 -11.64 5.90
C GLU A 26 -0.43 -10.46 6.43
N SER A 27 -1.05 -9.64 7.28
CA SER A 27 -0.36 -8.52 7.92
C SER A 27 0.61 -9.01 8.98
N ASP A 28 1.75 -8.34 9.11
CA ASP A 28 2.70 -8.59 10.20
C ASP A 28 2.00 -8.50 11.57
N PRO A 29 2.39 -9.31 12.58
CA PRO A 29 1.80 -9.26 13.91
C PRO A 29 1.85 -7.88 14.58
N GLN A 30 2.86 -7.08 14.27
CA GLN A 30 3.01 -5.70 14.75
C GLN A 30 1.97 -4.77 14.12
N ASP A 31 1.71 -4.90 12.82
CA ASP A 31 0.64 -4.13 12.18
C ASP A 31 -0.73 -4.61 12.69
N CYS A 32 -0.83 -5.90 13.05
CA CYS A 32 -2.03 -6.49 13.65
C CYS A 32 -2.36 -5.98 15.06
N SER A 33 -1.45 -5.31 15.77
CA SER A 33 -1.76 -4.69 17.07
C SER A 33 -2.30 -3.26 16.97
N LEU A 34 -2.24 -2.65 15.78
CA LEU A 34 -2.69 -1.27 15.55
C LEU A 34 -4.22 -1.18 15.53
N ASP A 35 -4.77 -0.09 16.07
CA ASP A 35 -6.21 0.16 16.09
C ASP A 35 -6.77 0.34 14.67
N CYS A 36 -7.61 -0.60 14.24
CA CYS A 36 -8.24 -0.60 12.91
C CYS A 36 -9.07 0.66 12.65
N ARG A 37 -9.65 1.28 13.70
CA ARG A 37 -10.53 2.45 13.55
C ARG A 37 -9.80 3.65 12.96
N LEU A 38 -8.51 3.81 13.23
CA LEU A 38 -7.70 4.90 12.68
C LEU A 38 -7.52 4.76 11.16
N PHE A 39 -7.39 3.53 10.67
CA PHE A 39 -7.32 3.22 9.24
C PHE A 39 -8.66 3.48 8.56
N VAL A 40 -9.76 3.07 9.20
CA VAL A 40 -11.12 3.33 8.71
C VAL A 40 -11.38 4.84 8.57
N ARG A 41 -10.98 5.64 9.56
CA ARG A 41 -11.14 7.11 9.53
C ARG A 41 -10.28 7.79 8.48
N SER A 42 -9.14 7.19 8.16
CA SER A 42 -8.21 7.71 7.15
C SER A 42 -8.56 7.20 5.74
N LEU A 43 -9.59 6.37 5.59
CA LEU A 43 -10.02 5.90 4.27
C LEU A 43 -10.61 7.07 3.47
N SER A 44 -10.18 7.19 2.21
CA SER A 44 -10.69 8.23 1.32
C SER A 44 -12.21 8.14 1.13
N ALA A 45 -12.85 9.31 1.03
CA ALA A 45 -14.29 9.44 0.90
C ALA A 45 -14.63 10.39 -0.27
N PRO A 46 -15.34 9.93 -1.32
CA PRO A 46 -15.94 8.59 -1.46
C PRO A 46 -14.90 7.48 -1.64
N VAL A 47 -15.26 6.26 -1.23
CA VAL A 47 -14.36 5.09 -1.32
C VAL A 47 -14.09 4.75 -2.80
N PRO A 48 -12.82 4.66 -3.24
CA PRO A 48 -12.49 4.32 -4.61
C PRO A 48 -12.97 2.93 -5.00
N GLY A 49 -13.44 2.76 -6.24
CA GLY A 49 -14.01 1.47 -6.68
C GLY A 49 -13.05 0.28 -6.63
N PHE A 50 -11.73 0.49 -6.68
CA PHE A 50 -10.76 -0.60 -6.52
C PHE A 50 -10.64 -1.06 -5.06
N VAL A 51 -10.82 -0.14 -4.09
CA VAL A 51 -10.85 -0.47 -2.66
C VAL A 51 -12.03 -1.36 -2.36
N GLU A 52 -13.22 -0.99 -2.84
CA GLU A 52 -14.44 -1.81 -2.71
C GLU A 52 -14.24 -3.24 -3.24
N ARG A 53 -13.61 -3.38 -4.42
CA ARG A 53 -13.32 -4.71 -5.02
C ARG A 53 -12.38 -5.54 -4.16
N LEU A 54 -11.29 -4.94 -3.66
CA LEU A 54 -10.32 -5.63 -2.81
C LEU A 54 -10.96 -6.07 -1.49
N LEU A 55 -11.66 -5.15 -0.80
CA LEU A 55 -12.30 -5.45 0.48
C LEU A 55 -13.35 -6.56 0.37
N LYS A 56 -14.10 -6.62 -0.74
CA LYS A 56 -15.13 -7.64 -0.96
C LYS A 56 -14.56 -9.06 -0.87
N ARG A 57 -13.33 -9.31 -1.35
CA ARG A 57 -12.67 -10.62 -1.32
C ARG A 57 -12.33 -11.08 0.10
N ARG A 58 -11.85 -10.17 0.94
CA ARG A 58 -11.47 -10.48 2.33
C ARG A 58 -12.67 -10.59 3.25
N ILE A 59 -13.67 -9.72 3.09
CA ILE A 59 -14.90 -9.80 3.89
C ILE A 59 -15.65 -11.11 3.65
N SER A 60 -15.56 -11.70 2.44
CA SER A 60 -16.12 -13.04 2.19
C SER A 60 -15.41 -14.18 2.93
N ARG A 61 -14.27 -13.93 3.59
CA ARG A 61 -13.54 -14.89 4.45
C ARG A 61 -13.85 -14.74 5.94
N GLU A 62 -14.96 -14.07 6.29
CA GLU A 62 -15.39 -13.81 7.67
C GLU A 62 -14.52 -12.80 8.45
N GLU A 63 -13.62 -12.08 7.79
CA GLU A 63 -12.92 -10.95 8.41
C GLU A 63 -13.85 -9.75 8.60
N SER A 64 -13.67 -9.02 9.70
CA SER A 64 -14.39 -7.76 9.88
C SER A 64 -13.92 -6.74 8.84
N ARG A 65 -14.83 -5.84 8.44
CA ARG A 65 -14.50 -4.77 7.50
C ARG A 65 -13.35 -3.89 7.99
N GLU A 66 -13.26 -3.66 9.30
CA GLU A 66 -12.22 -2.83 9.90
C GLU A 66 -10.83 -3.50 9.77
N GLU A 67 -10.74 -4.79 10.05
CA GLU A 67 -9.52 -5.57 9.88
C GLU A 67 -9.07 -5.62 8.42
N ALA A 68 -10.03 -5.82 7.50
CA ALA A 68 -9.76 -5.81 6.06
C ALA A 68 -9.24 -4.46 5.57
N ILE A 69 -9.75 -3.33 6.09
CA ILE A 69 -9.27 -1.98 5.74
C ILE A 69 -7.86 -1.74 6.26
N ARG A 70 -7.55 -2.15 7.50
CA ARG A 70 -6.19 -2.06 8.01
C ARG A 70 -5.22 -2.91 7.20
N ALA A 71 -5.58 -4.14 6.88
CA ALA A 71 -4.74 -4.98 6.05
C ALA A 71 -4.57 -4.45 4.63
N LEU A 72 -5.61 -3.80 4.07
CA LEU A 72 -5.50 -3.10 2.80
C LEU A 72 -4.43 -2.00 2.86
N TYR A 73 -4.37 -1.24 3.94
CA TYR A 73 -3.31 -0.25 4.13
C TYR A 73 -1.93 -0.91 4.07
N CYS A 74 -1.70 -1.94 4.88
CA CYS A 74 -0.43 -2.68 4.92
C CYS A 74 -0.05 -3.25 3.55
N PHE A 75 -1.02 -3.87 2.86
CA PHE A 75 -0.83 -4.43 1.53
C PHE A 75 -0.40 -3.37 0.53
N LEU A 76 -1.13 -2.24 0.46
CA LEU A 76 -0.80 -1.17 -0.49
C LEU A 76 0.52 -0.48 -0.14
N LEU A 77 0.86 -0.38 1.15
CA LEU A 77 2.18 0.08 1.59
C LEU A 77 3.29 -0.86 1.10
N GLN A 78 3.11 -2.17 1.24
CA GLN A 78 4.07 -3.15 0.72
C GLN A 78 4.20 -3.03 -0.81
N LYS A 79 3.08 -2.93 -1.55
CA LYS A 79 3.12 -2.76 -3.01
C LYS A 79 3.80 -1.46 -3.45
N ARG A 80 3.71 -0.42 -2.63
CA ARG A 80 4.45 0.82 -2.86
C ARG A 80 5.97 0.61 -2.73
N TYR A 81 6.43 -0.20 -1.79
CA TYR A 81 7.85 -0.48 -1.61
C TYR A 81 8.40 -1.50 -2.61
N ASP A 82 7.70 -2.60 -2.82
CA ASP A 82 8.19 -3.72 -3.62
C ASP A 82 8.05 -3.45 -5.12
N GLU A 83 6.98 -2.76 -5.51
CA GLU A 83 6.57 -2.61 -6.92
C GLU A 83 6.40 -1.14 -7.35
N ARG A 84 6.73 -0.17 -6.49
CA ARG A 84 6.54 1.27 -6.72
C ARG A 84 5.09 1.67 -7.03
N LEU A 85 4.12 0.83 -6.66
CA LEU A 85 2.71 1.04 -6.99
C LEU A 85 2.07 2.06 -6.04
N ASN A 86 1.65 3.20 -6.59
CA ASN A 86 1.17 4.37 -5.84
C ASN A 86 -0.30 4.32 -5.37
N LEU A 87 -0.90 3.13 -5.25
CA LEU A 87 -2.33 2.99 -4.91
C LEU A 87 -2.69 3.45 -3.49
N LEU A 88 -1.72 3.40 -2.57
CA LEU A 88 -1.91 3.79 -1.18
C LEU A 88 -2.45 5.22 -1.04
N HIS A 89 -1.87 6.18 -1.76
CA HIS A 89 -2.26 7.60 -1.71
C HIS A 89 -3.64 7.89 -2.34
N PHE A 90 -4.17 6.96 -3.13
CA PHE A 90 -5.54 7.07 -3.66
C PHE A 90 -6.56 6.43 -2.73
N ALA A 91 -6.14 5.46 -1.91
CA ALA A 91 -7.03 4.75 -1.00
C ALA A 91 -7.21 5.49 0.33
N PHE A 92 -6.19 6.20 0.81
CA PHE A 92 -6.19 6.82 2.13
C PHE A 92 -5.72 8.29 2.11
N TYR A 93 -6.29 9.06 3.03
CA TYR A 93 -5.82 10.35 3.48
C TYR A 93 -4.55 10.15 4.31
N ILE A 94 -3.38 10.47 3.74
CA ILE A 94 -2.06 10.15 4.32
C ILE A 94 -1.17 11.40 4.55
N PHE A 95 -1.45 12.51 3.86
CA PHE A 95 -0.66 13.73 3.97
C PHE A 95 -1.54 14.99 4.03
N ASP A 96 -2.72 14.84 4.63
CA ASP A 96 -3.68 15.92 4.78
C ASP A 96 -4.06 16.10 6.25
N GLU A 97 -4.91 17.10 6.50
CA GLU A 97 -5.42 17.40 7.84
C GLU A 97 -6.41 16.35 8.35
N GLN A 98 -6.82 15.38 7.52
CA GLN A 98 -7.80 14.35 7.85
C GLN A 98 -7.15 13.03 8.27
N THR A 99 -5.85 12.88 8.03
CA THR A 99 -5.08 11.68 8.35
C THR A 99 -5.11 11.45 9.86
N CYS A 100 -5.70 10.33 10.28
CA CYS A 100 -5.82 9.95 11.70
C CYS A 100 -4.85 8.84 12.11
N LEU A 101 -3.92 8.48 11.22
CA LEU A 101 -3.00 7.37 11.46
C LEU A 101 -1.97 7.71 12.55
N PRO A 102 -1.51 6.73 13.33
CA PRO A 102 -0.41 6.92 14.28
C PRO A 102 0.86 7.46 13.60
N ALA A 103 1.63 8.28 14.31
CA ALA A 103 2.87 8.87 13.78
C ALA A 103 3.84 7.81 13.26
N GLU A 104 4.00 6.69 13.98
CA GLU A 104 4.82 5.55 13.57
C GLU A 104 4.41 4.92 12.22
N ILE A 105 3.14 5.07 11.81
CA ILE A 105 2.65 4.61 10.51
C ILE A 105 2.89 5.67 9.44
N ILE A 106 2.69 6.94 9.76
CA ILE A 106 2.98 8.06 8.86
C ILE A 106 4.48 8.07 8.52
N ASP A 107 5.35 7.89 9.51
CA ASP A 107 6.81 7.86 9.34
C ASP A 107 7.29 6.69 8.46
N ARG A 108 6.53 5.58 8.44
CA ARG A 108 6.76 4.43 7.56
C ARG A 108 6.17 4.60 6.17
N THR A 109 5.44 5.68 5.91
CA THR A 109 4.71 5.86 4.65
C THR A 109 5.52 6.72 3.69
N PRO A 110 5.98 6.17 2.55
CA PRO A 110 6.86 6.90 1.65
C PRO A 110 6.11 8.04 0.97
N PHE A 111 6.81 9.14 0.67
CA PHE A 111 6.18 10.23 -0.07
C PHE A 111 5.83 9.81 -1.51
N PRO A 112 4.84 10.45 -2.16
CA PRO A 112 4.43 10.08 -3.52
C PRO A 112 5.54 10.28 -4.57
N HIS A 113 6.46 11.22 -4.29
CA HIS A 113 7.59 11.60 -5.15
C HIS A 113 8.92 11.01 -4.70
N GLU A 114 8.99 10.39 -3.51
CA GLU A 114 10.14 9.56 -3.16
C GLU A 114 10.13 8.34 -4.10
N ASP A 115 11.28 8.04 -4.68
CA ASP A 115 11.39 7.04 -5.74
C ASP A 115 11.39 5.63 -5.15
N GLY A 116 10.27 5.24 -4.54
CA GLY A 116 9.96 3.90 -4.00
C GLY A 116 11.09 3.21 -3.24
N THR A 117 12.02 3.97 -2.67
CA THR A 117 13.25 3.40 -2.14
C THR A 117 12.88 2.67 -0.86
N PRO A 118 13.07 1.35 -0.77
CA PRO A 118 12.74 0.60 0.43
C PRO A 118 13.55 1.14 1.59
N LYS A 119 12.93 1.95 2.44
CA LYS A 119 13.49 2.28 3.76
C LYS A 119 12.99 1.23 4.73
N PHE A 120 13.50 0.01 4.63
CA PHE A 120 13.27 -0.98 5.67
C PHE A 120 14.55 -1.74 6.06
N ARG A 121 14.87 -1.57 7.36
CA ARG A 121 15.47 -2.57 8.24
C ARG A 121 16.99 -2.84 8.19
N HIS A 122 17.86 -1.86 7.91
CA HIS A 122 19.28 -1.99 8.31
C HIS A 122 19.92 -0.64 8.70
N ILE A 123 19.43 0.02 9.77
CA ILE A 123 20.19 1.13 10.39
C ILE A 123 21.33 0.62 11.28
N ASN A 124 21.47 -0.70 11.48
CA ASN A 124 22.58 -1.29 12.24
C ASN A 124 23.34 -2.39 11.47
N ASP A 125 23.39 -2.35 10.14
CA ASP A 125 24.31 -3.23 9.39
C ASP A 125 25.52 -2.41 8.93
N PRO A 126 26.71 -2.59 9.52
CA PRO A 126 27.89 -1.76 9.28
C PRO A 126 28.54 -1.96 7.89
N GLY A 127 27.81 -2.50 6.90
CA GLY A 127 28.34 -2.87 5.59
C GLY A 127 27.54 -2.37 4.38
N PHE A 128 26.59 -1.44 4.54
CA PHE A 128 25.82 -0.94 3.38
C PHE A 128 26.49 0.28 2.72
N ASP A 129 27.18 0.05 1.60
CA ASP A 129 27.67 1.09 0.70
C ASP A 129 26.60 1.45 -0.34
N ILE A 130 26.32 2.75 -0.49
CA ILE A 130 25.50 3.30 -1.56
C ILE A 130 26.46 3.64 -2.71
N GLU A 131 26.54 2.78 -3.72
CA GLU A 131 27.19 3.17 -4.97
C GLU A 131 26.42 4.34 -5.59
N SER A 132 27.14 5.44 -5.79
CA SER A 132 26.67 6.72 -6.33
C SER A 132 26.58 6.72 -7.85
#